data_AF-A0A1R1X262-F1
#
_entry.id   AF-A0A1R1X262-F1
#
_cell.length_a   1.000
_cell.length_b   1.000
_cell.length_c   1.000
_cell.angle_alpha   90.00
_cell.angle_beta   90.00
_cell.angle_gamma   90.00
#
_symmetry.space_group_name_H-M   'P 1'
#
loop_
_entity.id
_entity.type
_entity.pdbx_description
1 polymer ?
#
loop_
_entity_poly.entity_id
_entity_poly.type
_entity_poly.pdbx_seq_one_letter_code
_entity_poly.pdbx_strand_id
1 'polypeptide(L)'
;MFARKAAQFFKNGSKFNGKGNLYFAAAATTVAGSGLGLYYMNKNAAKADMFAEGLHTPNFPFQHASTFGTFDHASIRRGYQVFREVCAACHNTEFVRWRDLIDVAFTEDEVKAMAAEFEYEAGPDDAGE
;
A
#
# COMPACT_ATOMS: atom_id res chain seq x y z
N MET A 1 62.70 -10.94 40.00
CA MET A 1 62.40 -11.43 38.64
C MET A 1 61.04 -10.99 38.07
N PHE A 2 60.13 -10.38 38.85
CA PHE A 2 58.78 -10.03 38.37
C PHE A 2 58.62 -8.65 37.70
N ALA A 3 59.52 -7.70 37.91
CA ALA A 3 59.41 -6.35 37.33
C ALA A 3 59.81 -6.24 35.84
N ARG A 4 60.47 -7.26 35.28
CA ARG A 4 60.97 -7.21 33.88
C ARG A 4 59.92 -7.62 32.84
N LYS A 5 58.86 -8.33 33.23
CA LYS A 5 57.84 -8.84 32.28
C LYS A 5 56.78 -7.78 31.92
N ALA A 6 56.46 -6.85 32.82
CA ALA A 6 55.51 -5.77 32.55
C ALA A 6 56.07 -4.73 31.56
N ALA A 7 57.36 -4.42 31.65
CA ALA A 7 58.02 -3.47 30.75
C ALA A 7 58.20 -4.01 29.31
N GLN A 8 58.20 -5.35 29.14
CA GLN A 8 58.26 -5.98 27.81
C GLN A 8 56.93 -5.94 27.06
N PHE A 9 55.80 -5.84 27.75
CA PHE A 9 54.49 -5.68 27.11
C PHE A 9 54.30 -4.27 26.55
N PHE A 10 54.80 -3.24 27.26
CA PHE A 10 54.74 -1.85 26.81
C PHE A 10 55.77 -1.51 25.71
N LYS A 11 56.93 -2.18 25.67
CA LYS A 11 57.95 -1.96 24.63
C LYS A 11 57.60 -2.53 23.26
N ASN A 12 56.62 -3.44 23.17
CA ASN A 12 56.14 -3.99 21.89
C ASN A 12 54.98 -3.19 21.27
N GLY A 13 54.67 -2.01 21.82
CA GLY A 13 53.60 -1.13 21.32
C GLY A 13 53.97 -0.28 20.08
N SER A 14 55.00 -0.62 19.31
CA SER A 14 55.54 0.30 18.30
C SER A 14 55.86 -0.33 16.95
N LYS A 15 54.98 -1.17 16.39
CA LYS A 15 54.97 -1.40 14.93
C LYS A 15 53.55 -1.51 14.38
N PHE A 16 52.76 -0.46 14.58
CA PHE A 16 51.49 -0.30 13.87
C PHE A 16 51.69 0.60 12.65
N ASN A 17 51.97 -0.04 11.51
CA ASN A 17 52.02 0.64 10.22
C ASN A 17 50.59 1.05 9.82
N GLY A 18 50.36 2.36 9.69
CA GLY A 18 49.03 2.97 9.66
C GLY A 18 48.10 2.48 8.55
N LYS A 19 48.63 1.95 7.44
CA LYS A 19 47.82 1.41 6.34
C LYS A 19 47.24 0.03 6.67
N GLY A 20 48.03 -0.88 7.26
CA GLY A 20 47.58 -2.23 7.62
C GLY A 20 46.49 -2.21 8.69
N ASN A 21 46.70 -1.40 9.74
CA ASN A 21 45.69 -1.21 10.78
C ASN A 21 44.40 -0.57 10.27
N LEU A 22 44.47 0.31 9.26
CA LEU A 22 43.27 0.87 8.65
C LEU A 22 42.44 -0.20 7.93
N TYR A 23 43.09 -1.11 7.18
CA TYR A 23 42.41 -2.22 6.51
C TYR A 23 41.84 -3.24 7.50
N PHE A 24 42.58 -3.57 8.57
CA PHE A 24 42.05 -4.44 9.63
C PHE A 24 40.89 -3.79 10.39
N ALA A 25 40.97 -2.49 10.69
CA ALA A 25 39.88 -1.76 11.32
C ALA A 25 38.65 -1.66 10.40
N ALA A 26 38.84 -1.37 9.11
CA ALA A 26 37.77 -1.31 8.13
C ALA A 26 37.12 -2.69 7.90
N ALA A 27 37.92 -3.76 7.84
CA ALA A 27 37.40 -5.11 7.75
C ALA A 27 36.61 -5.49 9.01
N ALA A 28 37.13 -5.16 10.21
CA ALA A 28 36.45 -5.45 11.47
C ALA A 28 35.13 -4.68 11.62
N THR A 29 35.06 -3.40 11.26
CA THR A 29 33.82 -2.62 11.31
C THR A 29 32.81 -3.10 10.27
N THR A 30 33.26 -3.49 9.07
CA THR A 30 32.37 -4.04 8.03
C THR A 30 31.80 -5.39 8.46
N VAL A 31 32.61 -6.27 9.06
CA VAL A 31 32.16 -7.58 9.57
C VAL A 31 31.23 -7.43 10.78
N ALA A 32 31.56 -6.54 11.72
CA ALA A 32 30.70 -6.28 12.86
C ALA A 32 29.36 -5.63 12.44
N GLY A 33 29.40 -4.65 11.53
CA GLY A 33 28.20 -3.98 11.01
C GLY A 33 27.30 -4.91 10.22
N SER A 34 27.88 -5.73 9.33
CA SER A 34 27.10 -6.74 8.58
C SER A 34 26.59 -7.87 9.47
N GLY A 35 27.36 -8.32 10.47
CA GLY A 35 26.91 -9.29 11.46
C GLY A 35 25.76 -8.79 12.34
N LEU A 36 25.84 -7.54 12.82
CA LEU A 36 24.75 -6.87 13.54
C LEU A 36 23.52 -6.66 12.64
N GLY A 37 23.73 -6.26 11.39
CA GLY A 37 22.65 -6.13 10.40
C GLY A 37 21.94 -7.45 10.14
N LEU A 38 22.68 -8.54 9.91
CA LEU A 38 22.10 -9.87 9.74
C LEU A 38 21.38 -10.35 11.01
N TYR A 39 21.97 -10.14 12.19
CA TYR A 39 21.33 -10.50 13.45
C TYR A 39 20.02 -9.76 13.67
N TYR A 40 19.98 -8.45 13.37
CA TYR A 40 18.77 -7.64 13.46
C TYR A 40 17.70 -8.07 12.43
N MET A 41 18.09 -8.37 11.20
CA MET A 41 17.17 -8.88 10.16
C MET A 41 16.63 -10.27 10.50
N ASN A 42 17.44 -11.15 11.09
CA ASN A 42 17.00 -12.48 11.54
C ASN A 42 16.02 -12.41 12.73
N LYS A 43 16.21 -11.43 13.64
CA LYS A 43 15.28 -11.17 14.76
C LYS A 43 13.97 -10.52 14.31
N ASN A 44 14.01 -9.73 13.23
CA ASN A 44 12.86 -9.04 12.65
C ASN A 44 12.54 -9.59 11.26
N ALA A 45 12.41 -10.91 11.15
CA ALA A 45 12.01 -11.53 9.90
C ALA A 45 10.65 -10.95 9.46
N ALA A 46 10.59 -10.42 8.23
CA ALA A 46 9.34 -10.00 7.63
C ALA A 46 8.40 -11.21 7.61
N LYS A 47 7.31 -11.13 8.38
CA LYS A 47 6.25 -12.12 8.31
C LYS A 47 5.38 -11.75 7.12
N ALA A 48 5.45 -12.60 6.10
CA ALA A 48 4.55 -12.58 4.96
C ALA A 48 3.81 -13.92 4.96
N ASP A 49 2.86 -14.02 5.88
CA ASP A 49 1.81 -15.00 5.92
C ASP A 49 0.71 -14.61 4.91
N MET A 50 0.63 -15.38 3.83
CA MET A 50 -0.35 -15.17 2.76
C MET A 50 -1.81 -15.39 3.20
N PHE A 51 -2.03 -16.07 4.33
CA PHE A 51 -3.35 -16.40 4.88
C PHE A 51 -3.86 -15.34 5.84
N ALA A 52 -3.02 -14.78 6.72
CA ALA A 52 -3.43 -13.75 7.66
C ALA A 52 -3.37 -12.33 7.07
N GLU A 53 -2.37 -12.04 6.22
CA GLU A 53 -2.20 -10.69 5.66
C GLU A 53 -2.78 -10.53 4.25
N GLY A 54 -3.14 -11.63 3.60
CA GLY A 54 -3.64 -11.65 2.24
C GLY A 54 -2.54 -11.41 1.19
N LEU A 55 -2.76 -11.94 -0.02
CA LEU A 55 -1.83 -11.74 -1.13
C LEU A 55 -1.93 -10.31 -1.66
N HIS A 56 -0.78 -9.64 -1.82
CA HIS A 56 -0.76 -8.31 -2.42
C HIS A 56 -1.32 -8.35 -3.86
N THR A 57 -2.19 -7.41 -4.20
CA THR A 57 -2.75 -7.34 -5.55
C THR A 57 -1.70 -6.87 -6.55
N PRO A 58 -1.77 -7.31 -7.83
CA PRO A 58 -0.96 -6.71 -8.89
C PRO A 58 -1.43 -5.27 -9.17
N ASN A 59 -0.55 -4.46 -9.75
CA ASN A 59 -0.90 -3.13 -10.21
C ASN A 59 -1.35 -3.19 -11.67
N PHE A 60 -2.65 -2.96 -11.92
CA PHE A 60 -3.21 -2.94 -13.27
C PHE A 60 -3.08 -1.54 -13.91
N PRO A 61 -2.74 -1.46 -15.21
CA PRO A 61 -2.54 -0.18 -15.90
C PRO A 61 -3.88 0.46 -16.30
N PHE A 62 -4.68 0.91 -15.34
CA PHE A 62 -5.92 1.62 -15.61
C PHE A 62 -5.66 2.99 -16.29
N GLN A 63 -6.52 3.38 -17.22
CA GLN A 63 -6.37 4.63 -17.99
C GLN A 63 -6.36 5.88 -17.09
N HIS A 64 -7.11 5.86 -15.99
CA HIS A 64 -7.20 6.95 -15.02
C HIS A 64 -6.07 6.95 -13.96
N ALA A 65 -5.13 5.99 -14.02
CA ALA A 65 -4.01 5.92 -13.06
C ALA A 65 -2.85 6.87 -13.39
N SER A 66 -2.85 7.47 -14.59
CA SER A 66 -1.85 8.48 -14.99
C SER A 66 -2.09 9.80 -14.27
N THR A 67 -1.05 10.63 -14.08
CA THR A 67 -1.14 11.97 -13.45
C THR A 67 -2.19 12.88 -14.09
N PHE A 68 -2.43 12.71 -15.39
CA PHE A 68 -3.45 13.43 -16.16
C PHE A 68 -4.49 12.47 -16.77
N GLY A 69 -4.59 11.25 -16.26
CA GLY A 69 -5.58 10.28 -16.71
C GLY A 69 -6.98 10.67 -16.26
N THR A 70 -7.96 10.52 -17.14
CA THR A 70 -9.38 10.72 -16.82
C THR A 70 -10.10 9.38 -16.82
N PHE A 71 -11.32 9.35 -16.27
CA PHE A 71 -12.16 8.16 -16.37
C PHE A 71 -12.62 7.93 -17.80
N ASP A 72 -12.74 6.66 -18.20
CA ASP A 72 -13.46 6.25 -19.40
C ASP A 72 -14.95 6.20 -19.08
N HIS A 73 -15.69 7.22 -19.50
CA HIS A 73 -17.13 7.34 -19.29
C HIS A 73 -17.92 6.19 -19.95
N ALA A 74 -17.42 5.62 -21.05
CA ALA A 74 -18.05 4.44 -21.65
C ALA A 74 -17.87 3.20 -20.76
N SER A 75 -16.73 3.07 -20.07
CA SER A 75 -16.51 2.04 -19.06
C SER A 75 -17.40 2.24 -17.84
N ILE A 76 -17.59 3.48 -17.37
CA ILE A 76 -18.52 3.78 -16.27
C ILE A 76 -19.95 3.33 -16.64
N ARG A 77 -20.41 3.65 -17.86
CA ARG A 77 -21.74 3.23 -18.34
C ARG A 77 -21.93 1.71 -18.32
N ARG A 78 -20.94 0.95 -18.84
CA ARG A 78 -20.97 -0.52 -18.80
C ARG A 78 -20.87 -1.06 -17.36
N GLY A 79 -20.07 -0.42 -16.51
CA GLY A 79 -19.93 -0.79 -15.10
C GLY A 79 -21.21 -0.59 -14.31
N TYR A 80 -21.97 0.48 -14.57
CA TYR A 80 -23.29 0.69 -14.00
C TYR A 80 -24.26 -0.44 -14.39
N GLN A 81 -24.25 -0.87 -15.65
CA GLN A 81 -25.07 -2.00 -16.09
C GLN A 81 -24.73 -3.28 -15.31
N VAL A 82 -23.44 -3.59 -15.12
CA VAL A 82 -23.00 -4.74 -14.30
C VAL A 82 -23.48 -4.60 -12.85
N PHE A 83 -23.35 -3.40 -12.27
CA PHE A 83 -23.86 -3.14 -10.92
C PHE A 83 -25.37 -3.40 -10.83
N ARG A 84 -26.15 -2.85 -11.76
CA ARG A 84 -27.61 -2.98 -11.81
C ARG A 84 -28.06 -4.43 -11.98
N GLU A 85 -27.39 -5.20 -12.85
CA GLU A 85 -27.80 -6.56 -13.21
C GLU A 85 -27.28 -7.64 -12.25
N VAL A 86 -26.18 -7.38 -11.52
CA VAL A 86 -25.50 -8.40 -10.70
C VAL A 86 -25.39 -7.99 -9.23
N CYS A 87 -24.92 -6.78 -8.95
CA CYS A 87 -24.53 -6.37 -7.60
C CYS A 87 -25.70 -5.83 -6.78
N ALA A 88 -26.64 -5.13 -7.41
CA ALA A 88 -27.73 -4.41 -6.76
C ALA A 88 -28.71 -5.33 -6.00
N ALA A 89 -28.66 -6.64 -6.25
CA ALA A 89 -29.43 -7.63 -5.50
C ALA A 89 -28.91 -7.82 -4.05
N CYS A 90 -27.63 -7.53 -3.78
CA CYS A 90 -27.01 -7.74 -2.46
C CYS A 90 -26.30 -6.50 -1.89
N HIS A 91 -25.88 -5.56 -2.74
CA HIS A 91 -25.16 -4.36 -2.34
C HIS A 91 -25.95 -3.10 -2.70
N ASN A 92 -25.98 -2.14 -1.77
CA ASN A 92 -26.55 -0.83 -2.00
C ASN A 92 -25.47 0.18 -2.45
N THR A 93 -25.93 1.32 -2.93
CA THR A 93 -25.09 2.50 -3.24
C THR A 93 -25.72 3.75 -2.67
N GLU A 94 -25.80 3.82 -1.34
CA GLU A 94 -26.49 4.92 -0.63
C GLU A 94 -25.94 6.31 -0.95
N PHE A 95 -24.63 6.42 -1.25
CA PHE A 95 -23.97 7.70 -1.52
C PHE A 95 -23.96 8.10 -3.00
N VAL A 96 -24.53 7.30 -3.90
CA VAL A 96 -24.62 7.61 -5.34
C VAL A 96 -26.07 7.94 -5.66
N ARG A 97 -26.32 9.17 -6.09
CA ARG A 97 -27.67 9.65 -6.39
C ARG A 97 -27.89 9.64 -7.89
N TRP A 98 -29.13 9.55 -8.33
CA TRP A 98 -29.49 9.57 -9.76
C TRP A 98 -28.83 10.72 -10.53
N ARG A 99 -28.87 11.94 -9.98
CA ARG A 99 -28.25 13.11 -10.59
C ARG A 99 -26.73 13.01 -10.80
N ASP A 100 -26.05 12.16 -10.02
CA ASP A 100 -24.59 12.01 -10.13
C ASP A 100 -24.20 11.23 -11.40
N LEU A 101 -25.16 10.60 -12.08
CA LEU A 101 -24.96 9.87 -13.33
C LEU A 101 -25.19 10.73 -14.60
N ILE A 102 -25.86 11.88 -14.45
CA ILE A 102 -26.19 12.81 -15.55
C ILE A 102 -24.90 13.46 -16.04
N ASP A 103 -24.72 13.48 -17.36
CA ASP A 103 -23.52 14.01 -18.05
C ASP A 103 -22.21 13.31 -17.65
N VAL A 104 -22.29 12.25 -16.85
CA VAL A 104 -21.19 11.33 -16.56
C VAL A 104 -21.34 10.12 -17.47
N ALA A 105 -22.35 9.28 -17.26
CA ALA A 105 -22.52 8.06 -18.04
C ALA A 105 -23.82 8.02 -18.85
N PHE A 106 -24.78 8.87 -18.49
CA PHE A 106 -26.13 8.88 -19.02
C PHE A 106 -26.63 10.30 -19.27
N THR A 107 -27.59 10.43 -20.17
CA THR A 107 -28.35 11.68 -20.34
C THR A 107 -29.37 11.85 -19.23
N GLU A 108 -29.87 13.07 -19.04
CA GLU A 108 -30.92 13.35 -18.04
C GLU A 108 -32.18 12.49 -18.27
N ASP A 109 -32.60 12.33 -19.53
CA ASP A 109 -33.79 11.56 -19.88
C ASP A 109 -33.62 10.06 -19.58
N GLU A 110 -32.43 9.51 -19.85
CA GLU A 110 -32.10 8.12 -19.50
C GLU A 110 -32.12 7.91 -17.98
N VAL A 111 -31.52 8.84 -17.22
CA VAL A 111 -31.49 8.76 -15.75
C VAL A 111 -32.90 8.86 -15.18
N LYS A 112 -33.75 9.75 -15.69
CA LYS A 112 -35.16 9.86 -15.27
C LYS A 112 -35.92 8.57 -15.55
N ALA A 113 -35.73 7.97 -16.73
CA ALA A 113 -36.36 6.71 -17.08
C ALA A 113 -35.94 5.58 -16.12
N MET A 114 -34.64 5.46 -15.83
CA MET A 114 -34.14 4.46 -14.87
C MET A 114 -34.63 4.71 -13.43
N ALA A 115 -34.66 5.97 -12.99
CA ALA A 115 -35.13 6.31 -11.65
C ALA A 115 -36.62 6.01 -11.47
N ALA A 116 -37.43 6.15 -12.52
CA ALA A 116 -38.85 5.85 -12.53
C ALA A 116 -39.18 4.35 -12.43
N GLU A 117 -38.19 3.45 -12.59
CA GLU A 117 -38.37 2.00 -12.37
C GLU A 117 -38.45 1.63 -10.89
N PHE A 118 -38.13 2.55 -9.98
CA PHE A 118 -38.09 2.30 -8.55
C PHE A 118 -39.14 3.12 -7.81
N GLU A 119 -39.70 2.52 -6.76
CA GLU A 119 -40.60 3.17 -5.85
C GLU A 119 -39.83 3.71 -4.64
N TYR A 120 -40.19 4.91 -4.20
CA TYR A 120 -39.62 5.57 -3.04
C TYR A 120 -40.75 5.99 -2.11
N GLU A 121 -40.51 5.88 -0.80
CA GLU A 121 -41.44 6.39 0.20
C GLU A 121 -41.54 7.91 0.06
N ALA A 122 -42.77 8.39 -0.16
CA ALA A 122 -43.08 9.80 -0.16
C ALA A 122 -43.36 10.27 1.27
N GLY A 123 -43.29 11.58 1.50
CA GLY A 123 -43.77 12.16 2.75
C GLY A 123 -45.29 12.01 2.90
N PRO A 124 -45.82 12.28 4.10
CA PRO A 124 -47.25 12.13 4.38
C PRO A 124 -48.12 12.97 3.43
N ASP A 125 -49.29 12.45 3.07
CA ASP A 125 -50.28 13.16 2.29
C ASP A 125 -51.08 14.20 3.12
N ASP A 126 -52.09 14.82 2.52
CA ASP A 126 -52.93 15.83 3.20
C ASP A 126 -53.74 15.25 4.37
N ALA A 127 -53.93 13.93 4.42
CA ALA A 127 -54.55 13.21 5.53
C ALA A 127 -53.51 12.77 6.59
N GLY A 128 -52.21 12.88 6.29
CA GLY A 128 -51.11 12.48 7.16
C GLY A 128 -50.74 11.01 7.05
N GLU A 129 -51.14 10.33 5.97
CA GLU A 129 -50.76 8.95 5.64
C GLU A 129 -49.46 8.89 4.84
#